data_AF-A0A449AQ03-F1
#
_entry.id   AF-A0A449AQ03-F1
#
_cell.length_a   1.000
_cell.length_b   1.000
_cell.length_c   1.000
_cell.angle_alpha   90.00
_cell.angle_beta   90.00
_cell.angle_gamma   90.00
#
_symmetry.space_group_name_H-M   'P 1'
#
loop_
_entity.id
_entity.type
_entity.pdbx_description
1 polymer ?
#
loop_
_entity_poly.entity_id
_entity_poly.type
_entity_poly.pdbx_seq_one_letter_code
_entity_poly.pdbx_strand_id
1 'polypeptide(L)'
;MKNKHKAWIIGASALLLGGSIVTAITVANLKTKNKKDSKQEVNESNDLKNRKEELAKMIELLPYPSMAASAKQELKILLDGITTSEEMNDFKKSLEEIDTQVSSLKEKISKLSEENHESLNNKLNEANTSEEFKNLTDEVEQKLFFEESKNFINSLNYLSNEEKIAFQEEIVNSKTKEEVELVKNKAKNQNDFKAKKESLKLLIDSFTYPGINKDKENETKEYFKSQVESTTLENIANKENEIKEYGNALKKKVEILKMVPYTIENAEGRVEIAKLINEAKSIKDLNILVPDTWVEHFTIYKKLIEDNFEGQQKTNLLNRFNISSARNIFQEYTINDLRHNIYLTYKNNALSWVENNISDQTLKEKHKEEIQALNRTDNADNPDKEASFNQFTESFNELKNKFESIKNTNAG
;
A
#
# COMPACT_ATOMS: atom_id res chain seq x y z
N MET A 1 18.73 -55.43 -23.18
CA MET A 1 18.15 -56.28 -22.10
C MET A 1 16.70 -55.85 -21.93
N LYS A 2 15.70 -56.68 -22.27
CA LYS A 2 14.85 -57.47 -21.32
C LYS A 2 14.44 -56.64 -20.09
N ASN A 3 13.19 -56.52 -19.64
CA ASN A 3 11.86 -57.01 -20.04
C ASN A 3 10.87 -56.39 -19.02
N LYS A 4 9.62 -56.05 -19.45
CA LYS A 4 8.32 -56.25 -18.74
C LYS A 4 8.08 -55.58 -17.37
N HIS A 5 6.91 -55.03 -16.98
CA HIS A 5 5.51 -55.38 -17.26
C HIS A 5 4.55 -54.23 -16.82
N LYS A 6 3.49 -54.01 -17.64
CA LYS A 6 2.03 -53.87 -17.33
C LYS A 6 1.54 -52.80 -16.32
N ALA A 7 0.34 -52.22 -16.39
CA ALA A 7 -0.73 -52.02 -17.40
C ALA A 7 -1.96 -51.49 -16.60
N TRP A 8 -2.65 -50.45 -17.10
CA TRP A 8 -4.12 -50.25 -17.16
C TRP A 8 -4.37 -48.83 -17.71
N ILE A 9 -4.86 -48.59 -18.93
CA ILE A 9 -6.23 -48.77 -19.48
C ILE A 9 -7.23 -47.98 -18.63
N ILE A 10 -7.85 -46.89 -19.11
CA ILE A 10 -8.94 -46.88 -20.09
C ILE A 10 -8.75 -45.76 -21.12
N GLY A 11 -8.98 -46.10 -22.39
CA GLY A 11 -9.15 -45.15 -23.49
C GLY A 11 -10.48 -45.38 -24.20
N ALA A 12 -10.87 -44.39 -25.01
CA ALA A 12 -11.66 -44.43 -26.25
C ALA A 12 -12.02 -42.96 -26.54
N SER A 13 -11.41 -42.22 -27.48
CA SER A 13 -11.39 -42.40 -28.94
C SER A 13 -12.78 -42.63 -29.54
N ALA A 14 -13.43 -41.55 -29.97
CA ALA A 14 -14.40 -41.57 -31.05
C ALA A 14 -14.04 -40.43 -32.02
N LEU A 15 -13.33 -40.81 -33.08
CA LEU A 15 -12.93 -39.97 -34.20
C LEU A 15 -13.74 -40.46 -35.40
N LEU A 16 -14.46 -39.53 -36.04
CA LEU A 16 -14.94 -39.54 -37.43
C LEU A 16 -15.74 -40.76 -37.93
N LEU A 17 -16.91 -40.49 -38.51
CA LEU A 17 -17.20 -40.82 -39.92
C LEU A 17 -18.54 -40.18 -40.33
N GLY A 18 -18.43 -38.96 -40.88
CA GLY A 18 -19.40 -38.49 -41.87
C GLY A 18 -19.12 -39.22 -43.18
N GLY A 19 -20.12 -39.87 -43.75
CA GLY A 19 -20.00 -40.63 -44.99
C GLY A 19 -21.36 -40.98 -45.57
N SER A 20 -21.69 -40.32 -46.68
CA SER A 20 -22.86 -40.57 -47.52
C SER A 20 -22.92 -42.02 -48.00
N ILE A 21 -24.11 -42.64 -47.96
CA ILE A 21 -24.41 -43.80 -48.82
C ILE A 21 -25.83 -43.67 -49.38
N VAL A 22 -25.89 -43.22 -50.63
CA VAL A 22 -26.95 -43.58 -51.58
C VAL A 22 -26.30 -44.50 -52.60
N THR A 23 -26.60 -45.81 -52.60
CA THR A 23 -26.71 -46.61 -53.83
C THR A 23 -27.48 -47.93 -53.60
N ALA A 24 -28.25 -48.30 -54.61
CA ALA A 24 -29.31 -49.30 -54.71
C ALA A 24 -28.94 -50.77 -54.42
N ILE A 25 -29.93 -51.54 -53.93
CA ILE A 25 -30.11 -52.97 -54.21
C ILE A 25 -31.57 -53.28 -54.55
N THR A 26 -31.70 -54.12 -55.57
CA THR A 26 -32.82 -54.50 -56.44
C THR A 26 -33.91 -55.34 -55.77
N VAL A 27 -35.12 -55.23 -56.33
CA VAL A 27 -36.33 -56.02 -56.05
C VAL A 27 -36.13 -57.52 -56.31
N ALA A 28 -36.53 -58.36 -55.35
CA ALA A 28 -36.98 -59.73 -55.60
C ALA A 28 -38.16 -60.06 -54.66
N ASN A 29 -39.35 -60.12 -55.24
CA ASN A 29 -40.60 -60.41 -54.55
C ASN A 29 -40.97 -61.87 -54.81
N LEU A 30 -40.95 -62.74 -53.80
CA LEU A 30 -41.65 -64.03 -53.84
C LEU A 30 -42.26 -64.35 -52.48
N LYS A 31 -43.58 -64.16 -52.41
CA LYS A 31 -44.49 -64.54 -51.33
C LYS A 31 -44.27 -65.99 -50.88
N THR A 32 -43.97 -66.18 -49.59
CA THR A 32 -44.52 -67.29 -48.82
C THR A 32 -45.14 -66.72 -47.54
N LYS A 33 -46.48 -66.73 -47.47
CA LYS A 33 -47.25 -66.32 -46.29
C LYS A 33 -47.07 -67.38 -45.21
N ASN A 34 -46.24 -67.12 -44.20
CA ASN A 34 -46.30 -67.80 -42.91
C ASN A 34 -46.88 -66.85 -41.86
N LYS A 35 -48.01 -67.25 -41.28
CA LYS A 35 -48.92 -66.44 -40.45
C LYS A 35 -48.41 -66.19 -39.01
N LYS A 36 -47.08 -66.19 -38.81
CA LYS A 36 -46.41 -65.99 -37.50
C LYS A 36 -45.55 -64.71 -37.44
N ASP A 37 -45.17 -64.10 -38.56
CA ASP A 37 -44.33 -62.89 -38.59
C ASP A 37 -45.11 -61.57 -38.45
N SER A 38 -46.41 -61.54 -38.76
CA SER A 38 -47.22 -60.29 -38.73
C SER A 38 -47.56 -59.78 -37.33
N LYS A 39 -47.27 -60.53 -36.26
CA LYS A 39 -47.41 -60.06 -34.87
C LYS A 39 -46.12 -59.45 -34.33
N GLN A 40 -44.97 -59.83 -34.89
CA GLN A 40 -43.66 -59.35 -34.47
C GLN A 40 -43.37 -57.98 -35.12
N GLU A 41 -43.68 -57.83 -36.42
CA GLU A 41 -43.62 -56.53 -37.13
C GLU A 41 -44.63 -55.49 -36.58
N VAL A 42 -45.84 -55.92 -36.19
CA VAL A 42 -46.85 -55.01 -35.62
C VAL A 42 -46.51 -54.58 -34.18
N ASN A 43 -45.84 -55.44 -33.40
CA ASN A 43 -45.36 -55.07 -32.07
C ASN A 43 -44.15 -54.14 -32.13
N GLU A 44 -43.19 -54.37 -33.05
CA GLU A 44 -42.07 -53.45 -33.27
C GLU A 44 -42.53 -52.09 -33.82
N SER A 45 -43.53 -52.07 -34.72
CA SER A 45 -44.11 -50.83 -35.25
C SER A 45 -44.84 -50.00 -34.18
N ASN A 46 -45.56 -50.65 -33.24
CA ASN A 46 -46.20 -49.96 -32.12
C ASN A 46 -45.19 -49.48 -31.07
N ASP A 47 -44.12 -50.23 -30.81
CA ASP A 47 -43.05 -49.81 -29.89
C ASP A 47 -42.30 -48.57 -30.42
N LEU A 48 -41.93 -48.57 -31.70
CA LEU A 48 -41.34 -47.41 -32.38
C LEU A 48 -42.23 -46.16 -32.29
N LYS A 49 -43.55 -46.32 -32.47
CA LYS A 49 -44.50 -45.21 -32.38
C LYS A 49 -44.56 -44.62 -30.95
N ASN A 50 -44.67 -45.47 -29.94
CA ASN A 50 -44.72 -45.01 -28.54
C ASN A 50 -43.43 -44.28 -28.14
N ARG A 51 -42.27 -44.78 -28.56
CA ARG A 51 -40.97 -44.14 -28.29
C ARG A 51 -40.81 -42.80 -29.00
N LYS A 52 -41.35 -42.65 -30.23
CA LYS A 52 -41.45 -41.33 -30.88
C LYS A 52 -42.32 -40.35 -30.09
N GLU A 53 -43.46 -40.78 -29.57
CA GLU A 53 -44.32 -39.92 -28.73
C GLU A 53 -43.63 -39.49 -27.43
N GLU A 54 -42.82 -40.37 -26.81
CA GLU A 54 -42.00 -40.02 -25.64
C GLU A 54 -40.92 -38.98 -25.97
N LEU A 55 -40.17 -39.18 -27.06
CA LEU A 55 -39.13 -38.25 -27.48
C LEU A 55 -39.70 -36.91 -27.94
N ALA A 56 -40.88 -36.90 -28.58
CA ALA A 56 -41.59 -35.68 -28.91
C ALA A 56 -41.92 -34.87 -27.64
N LYS A 57 -42.34 -35.53 -26.55
CA LYS A 57 -42.55 -34.87 -25.25
C LYS A 57 -41.24 -34.36 -24.65
N MET A 58 -40.14 -35.11 -24.77
CA MET A 58 -38.82 -34.63 -24.32
C MET A 58 -38.43 -33.35 -25.06
N ILE A 59 -38.62 -33.28 -26.39
CA ILE A 59 -38.38 -32.07 -27.19
C ILE A 59 -39.22 -30.88 -26.68
N GLU A 60 -40.50 -31.09 -26.41
CA GLU A 60 -41.38 -30.02 -25.90
C GLU A 60 -40.90 -29.47 -24.54
N LEU A 61 -40.37 -30.34 -23.69
CA LEU A 61 -39.89 -29.99 -22.35
C LEU A 61 -38.51 -29.34 -22.35
N LEU A 62 -37.77 -29.32 -23.47
CA LEU A 62 -36.45 -28.70 -23.54
C LEU A 62 -36.52 -27.22 -23.12
N PRO A 63 -35.59 -26.73 -22.27
CA PRO A 63 -35.73 -25.46 -21.54
C PRO A 63 -35.33 -24.22 -22.34
N TYR A 64 -35.49 -24.24 -23.66
CA TYR A 64 -35.21 -23.11 -24.54
C TYR A 64 -35.91 -21.82 -24.07
N PRO A 65 -35.31 -20.64 -24.30
CA PRO A 65 -35.91 -19.36 -23.94
C PRO A 65 -37.34 -19.17 -24.49
N SER A 66 -37.58 -19.60 -25.72
CA SER A 66 -38.91 -19.56 -26.36
C SER A 66 -39.56 -20.94 -26.38
N MET A 67 -40.87 -20.99 -26.07
CA MET A 67 -41.67 -22.20 -26.28
C MET A 67 -41.77 -22.58 -27.76
N ALA A 68 -41.61 -21.61 -28.67
CA ALA A 68 -41.65 -21.79 -30.12
C ALA A 68 -40.26 -21.74 -30.77
N ALA A 69 -39.21 -22.11 -30.04
CA ALA A 69 -37.84 -22.17 -30.55
C ALA A 69 -37.74 -22.98 -31.87
N SER A 70 -37.02 -22.45 -32.87
CA SER A 70 -36.82 -23.12 -34.17
C SER A 70 -36.08 -24.45 -34.01
N ALA A 71 -35.12 -24.51 -33.08
CA ALA A 71 -34.43 -25.75 -32.70
C ALA A 71 -35.40 -26.89 -32.35
N LYS A 72 -36.49 -26.61 -31.61
CA LYS A 72 -37.50 -27.62 -31.27
C LYS A 72 -38.25 -28.13 -32.51
N GLN A 73 -38.47 -27.28 -33.51
CA GLN A 73 -39.13 -27.68 -34.76
C GLN A 73 -38.21 -28.57 -35.60
N GLU A 74 -36.94 -28.22 -35.70
CA GLU A 74 -35.93 -29.01 -36.42
C GLU A 74 -35.70 -30.38 -35.76
N LEU A 75 -35.64 -30.44 -34.43
CA LEU A 75 -35.55 -31.71 -33.69
C LEU A 75 -36.77 -32.61 -33.95
N LYS A 76 -37.97 -32.06 -34.08
CA LYS A 76 -39.17 -32.84 -34.44
C LYS A 76 -39.06 -33.41 -35.86
N ILE A 77 -38.55 -32.62 -36.81
CA ILE A 77 -38.32 -33.09 -38.19
C ILE A 77 -37.31 -34.24 -38.20
N LEU A 78 -36.23 -34.14 -37.41
CA LEU A 78 -35.25 -35.21 -37.27
C LEU A 78 -35.87 -36.48 -36.68
N LEU A 79 -36.69 -36.34 -35.62
CA LEU A 79 -37.41 -37.44 -34.99
C LEU A 79 -38.37 -38.15 -35.96
N ASP A 80 -39.05 -37.40 -36.82
CA ASP A 80 -39.94 -37.95 -37.84
C ASP A 80 -39.18 -38.84 -38.84
N GLY A 81 -37.93 -38.49 -39.14
CA GLY A 81 -37.03 -39.24 -40.05
C GLY A 81 -36.43 -40.54 -39.47
N ILE A 82 -36.46 -40.75 -38.16
CA ILE A 82 -35.90 -41.95 -37.51
C ILE A 82 -36.74 -43.18 -37.84
N THR A 83 -36.09 -44.30 -38.22
CA THR A 83 -36.79 -45.54 -38.59
C THR A 83 -36.37 -46.76 -37.77
N THR A 84 -35.27 -46.67 -37.02
CA THR A 84 -34.73 -47.79 -36.24
C THR A 84 -34.68 -47.51 -34.74
N SER A 85 -34.65 -48.58 -33.93
CA SER A 85 -34.53 -48.47 -32.47
C SER A 85 -33.17 -47.96 -31.99
N GLU A 86 -32.10 -48.18 -32.77
CA GLU A 86 -30.75 -47.72 -32.46
C GLU A 86 -30.65 -46.20 -32.63
N GLU A 87 -31.10 -45.68 -33.78
CA GLU A 87 -31.22 -44.23 -34.02
C GLU A 87 -32.07 -43.53 -32.96
N MET A 88 -33.14 -44.18 -32.48
CA MET A 88 -34.02 -43.66 -31.42
C MET A 88 -33.26 -43.50 -30.08
N ASN A 89 -32.40 -44.46 -29.75
CA ASN A 89 -31.58 -44.41 -28.53
C ASN A 89 -30.51 -43.32 -28.62
N ASP A 90 -29.88 -43.17 -29.78
CA ASP A 90 -28.86 -42.15 -29.98
C ASP A 90 -29.48 -40.75 -29.99
N PHE A 91 -30.63 -40.58 -30.64
CA PHE A 91 -31.38 -39.33 -30.59
C PHE A 91 -31.79 -38.97 -29.16
N LYS A 92 -32.22 -39.95 -28.35
CA LYS A 92 -32.51 -39.73 -26.92
C LYS A 92 -31.30 -39.16 -26.17
N LYS A 93 -30.12 -39.75 -26.35
CA LYS A 93 -28.88 -39.24 -25.72
C LYS A 93 -28.58 -37.81 -26.19
N SER A 94 -28.74 -37.53 -27.48
CA SER A 94 -28.59 -36.17 -28.00
C SER A 94 -29.57 -35.19 -27.35
N LEU A 95 -30.83 -35.57 -27.11
CA LEU A 95 -31.79 -34.71 -26.39
C LEU A 95 -31.37 -34.44 -24.94
N GLU A 96 -30.81 -35.44 -24.25
CA GLU A 96 -30.29 -35.27 -22.88
C GLU A 96 -29.07 -34.33 -22.84
N GLU A 97 -28.18 -34.41 -23.84
CA GLU A 97 -27.06 -33.49 -24.02
C GLU A 97 -27.54 -32.06 -24.32
N ILE A 98 -28.50 -31.91 -25.23
CA ILE A 98 -29.12 -30.62 -25.58
C ILE A 98 -29.79 -30.00 -24.36
N ASP A 99 -30.55 -30.75 -23.58
CA ASP A 99 -31.20 -30.28 -22.34
C ASP A 99 -30.19 -29.65 -21.38
N THR A 100 -29.06 -30.34 -21.20
CA THR A 100 -27.96 -29.88 -20.35
C THR A 100 -27.32 -28.60 -20.90
N GLN A 101 -27.03 -28.56 -22.21
CA GLN A 101 -26.40 -27.41 -22.86
C GLN A 101 -27.30 -26.17 -22.84
N VAL A 102 -28.59 -26.32 -23.14
CA VAL A 102 -29.57 -25.24 -23.11
C VAL A 102 -29.73 -24.68 -21.70
N SER A 103 -29.84 -25.55 -20.69
CA SER A 103 -29.93 -25.14 -19.29
C SER A 103 -28.71 -24.33 -18.85
N SER A 104 -27.51 -24.82 -19.15
CA SER A 104 -26.24 -24.15 -18.81
C SER A 104 -26.12 -22.79 -19.51
N LEU A 105 -26.40 -22.71 -20.81
CA LEU A 105 -26.33 -21.46 -21.56
C LEU A 105 -27.35 -20.43 -21.08
N LYS A 106 -28.58 -20.87 -20.79
CA LYS A 106 -29.62 -20.00 -20.23
C LYS A 106 -29.19 -19.40 -18.89
N GLU A 107 -28.58 -20.19 -18.01
CA GLU A 107 -28.03 -19.69 -16.75
C GLU A 107 -26.89 -18.69 -16.99
N LYS A 108 -25.93 -19.01 -17.88
CA LYS A 108 -24.82 -18.10 -18.20
C LYS A 108 -25.29 -16.78 -18.82
N ILE A 109 -26.25 -16.83 -19.75
CA ILE A 109 -26.84 -15.63 -20.38
C ILE A 109 -27.52 -14.76 -19.33
N SER A 110 -28.20 -15.34 -18.34
CA SER A 110 -28.86 -14.57 -17.28
C SER A 110 -27.90 -13.78 -16.38
N LYS A 111 -26.60 -14.12 -16.37
CA LYS A 111 -25.55 -13.42 -15.61
C LYS A 111 -24.97 -12.22 -16.38
N LEU A 112 -25.22 -12.11 -17.68
CA LEU A 112 -24.80 -10.98 -18.52
C LEU A 112 -25.74 -9.78 -18.34
N SER A 113 -25.29 -8.62 -18.81
CA SER A 113 -26.13 -7.42 -18.92
C SER A 113 -27.35 -7.65 -19.82
N GLU A 114 -28.45 -6.95 -19.52
CA GLU A 114 -29.74 -7.11 -20.24
C GLU A 114 -29.62 -6.87 -21.75
N GLU A 115 -28.72 -5.98 -22.18
CA GLU A 115 -28.43 -5.69 -23.60
C GLU A 115 -27.96 -6.94 -24.38
N ASN A 116 -27.40 -7.94 -23.72
CA ASN A 116 -26.94 -9.17 -24.34
C ASN A 116 -28.04 -10.25 -24.43
N HIS A 117 -29.11 -10.13 -23.62
CA HIS A 117 -30.08 -11.21 -23.43
C HIS A 117 -30.84 -11.55 -24.71
N GLU A 118 -31.35 -10.55 -25.44
CA GLU A 118 -32.19 -10.79 -26.62
C GLU A 118 -31.43 -11.53 -27.73
N SER A 119 -30.26 -11.01 -28.12
CA SER A 119 -29.46 -11.60 -29.20
C SER A 119 -29.00 -13.02 -28.88
N LEU A 120 -28.52 -13.25 -27.65
CA LEU A 120 -28.02 -14.56 -27.24
C LEU A 120 -29.15 -15.57 -27.03
N ASN A 121 -30.31 -15.16 -26.50
CA ASN A 121 -31.47 -16.03 -26.39
C ASN A 121 -32.03 -16.42 -27.76
N ASN A 122 -31.98 -15.54 -28.76
CA ASN A 122 -32.38 -15.88 -30.13
C ASN A 122 -31.44 -16.92 -30.74
N LYS A 123 -30.12 -16.73 -30.62
CA LYS A 123 -29.13 -17.76 -31.03
C LYS A 123 -29.35 -19.08 -30.28
N LEU A 124 -29.67 -19.02 -28.99
CA LEU A 124 -29.98 -20.22 -28.21
C LEU A 124 -31.25 -20.90 -28.71
N ASN A 125 -32.29 -20.18 -29.12
CA ASN A 125 -33.51 -20.75 -29.69
C ASN A 125 -33.30 -21.46 -31.04
N GLU A 126 -32.20 -21.16 -31.73
CA GLU A 126 -31.82 -21.74 -33.02
C GLU A 126 -30.88 -22.94 -32.87
N ALA A 127 -30.01 -22.95 -31.85
CA ALA A 127 -29.01 -24.00 -31.66
C ALA A 127 -29.62 -25.39 -31.36
N ASN A 128 -29.27 -26.39 -32.18
CA ASN A 128 -29.62 -27.79 -31.95
C ASN A 128 -28.47 -28.77 -32.27
N THR A 129 -27.35 -28.27 -32.77
CA THR A 129 -26.14 -29.07 -33.05
C THR A 129 -25.01 -28.78 -32.06
N SER A 130 -24.11 -29.74 -31.86
CA SER A 130 -22.96 -29.58 -30.96
C SER A 130 -22.06 -28.40 -31.36
N GLU A 131 -21.93 -28.10 -32.66
CA GLU A 131 -21.12 -27.00 -33.15
C GLU A 131 -21.76 -25.64 -32.86
N GLU A 132 -23.08 -25.50 -33.03
CA GLU A 132 -23.81 -24.28 -32.65
C GLU A 132 -23.74 -24.02 -31.15
N PHE A 133 -23.94 -25.06 -30.33
CA PHE A 133 -23.82 -24.93 -28.87
C PHE A 133 -22.42 -24.54 -28.44
N LYS A 134 -21.39 -25.12 -29.08
CA LYS A 134 -20.00 -24.77 -28.81
C LYS A 134 -19.72 -23.30 -29.15
N ASN A 135 -20.08 -22.86 -30.36
CA ASN A 135 -19.88 -21.48 -30.80
C ASN A 135 -20.62 -20.47 -29.91
N LEU A 136 -21.87 -20.77 -29.52
CA LEU A 136 -22.63 -19.92 -28.60
C LEU A 136 -22.03 -19.93 -27.19
N THR A 137 -21.52 -21.08 -26.71
CA THR A 137 -20.81 -21.17 -25.42
C THR A 137 -19.57 -20.29 -25.43
N ASP A 138 -18.75 -20.37 -26.47
CA ASP A 138 -17.53 -19.58 -26.60
C ASP A 138 -17.87 -18.07 -26.61
N GLU A 139 -18.94 -17.65 -27.31
CA GLU A 139 -19.40 -16.27 -27.34
C GLU A 139 -19.91 -15.77 -25.97
N VAL A 140 -20.73 -16.57 -25.28
CA VAL A 140 -21.27 -16.23 -23.95
C VAL A 140 -20.16 -16.14 -22.92
N GLU A 141 -19.22 -17.09 -22.93
CA GLU A 141 -18.08 -17.08 -22.02
C GLU A 141 -17.14 -15.91 -22.29
N GLN A 142 -16.93 -15.55 -23.55
CA GLN A 142 -16.17 -14.38 -23.91
C GLN A 142 -16.83 -13.11 -23.36
N LYS A 143 -18.14 -12.94 -23.55
CA LYS A 143 -18.89 -11.78 -23.02
C LYS A 143 -18.84 -11.71 -21.49
N LEU A 144 -19.03 -12.84 -20.80
CA LEU A 144 -18.96 -12.91 -19.34
C LEU A 144 -17.59 -12.45 -18.84
N PHE A 145 -16.53 -12.96 -19.43
CA PHE A 145 -15.17 -12.59 -19.09
C PHE A 145 -14.91 -11.07 -19.27
N PHE A 146 -15.45 -10.47 -20.34
CA PHE A 146 -15.33 -9.02 -20.57
C PHE A 146 -16.10 -8.21 -19.52
N GLU A 147 -17.33 -8.59 -19.18
CA GLU A 147 -18.12 -7.91 -18.15
C GLU A 147 -17.49 -8.02 -16.76
N GLU A 148 -17.04 -9.22 -16.36
CA GLU A 148 -16.32 -9.43 -15.11
C GLU A 148 -15.05 -8.57 -15.03
N SER A 149 -14.33 -8.45 -16.15
CA SER A 149 -13.12 -7.61 -16.23
C SER A 149 -13.45 -6.13 -16.06
N LYS A 150 -14.53 -5.63 -16.68
CA LYS A 150 -15.00 -4.24 -16.48
C LYS A 150 -15.43 -3.98 -15.03
N ASN A 151 -16.12 -4.94 -14.41
CA ASN A 151 -16.54 -4.86 -13.01
C ASN A 151 -15.34 -4.83 -12.06
N PHE A 152 -14.30 -5.63 -12.34
CA PHE A 152 -13.04 -5.56 -11.62
C PHE A 152 -12.45 -4.14 -11.67
N ILE A 153 -12.35 -3.52 -12.86
CA ILE A 153 -11.87 -2.13 -13.00
C ILE A 153 -12.74 -1.15 -12.19
N ASN A 154 -14.06 -1.31 -12.23
CA ASN A 154 -14.98 -0.44 -11.48
C ASN A 154 -14.77 -0.54 -9.96
N SER A 155 -14.38 -1.70 -9.45
CA SER A 155 -14.12 -1.93 -8.02
C SER A 155 -12.84 -1.26 -7.49
N LEU A 156 -11.96 -0.75 -8.38
CA LEU A 156 -10.71 -0.09 -8.00
C LEU A 156 -11.00 1.33 -7.48
N ASN A 157 -10.87 1.54 -6.17
CA ASN A 157 -11.36 2.75 -5.49
C ASN A 157 -10.50 4.01 -5.67
N TYR A 158 -9.22 3.86 -6.08
CA TYR A 158 -8.29 4.98 -6.20
C TYR A 158 -8.07 5.42 -7.64
N LEU A 159 -8.67 4.73 -8.61
CA LEU A 159 -8.72 5.20 -9.99
C LEU A 159 -9.84 6.23 -10.16
N SER A 160 -9.57 7.28 -10.93
CA SER A 160 -10.61 8.23 -11.35
C SER A 160 -11.57 7.56 -12.34
N ASN A 161 -12.74 8.18 -12.56
CA ASN A 161 -13.70 7.66 -13.53
C ASN A 161 -13.12 7.65 -14.95
N GLU A 162 -12.33 8.65 -15.31
CA GLU A 162 -11.67 8.75 -16.62
C GLU A 162 -10.65 7.62 -16.80
N GLU A 163 -9.87 7.29 -15.76
CA GLU A 163 -8.92 6.17 -15.81
C GLU A 163 -9.64 4.83 -15.91
N LYS A 164 -10.75 4.65 -15.18
CA LYS A 164 -11.58 3.44 -15.28
C LYS A 164 -12.12 3.26 -16.69
N ILE A 165 -12.65 4.32 -17.29
CA ILE A 165 -13.14 4.30 -18.67
C ILE A 165 -12.02 3.91 -19.64
N ALA A 166 -10.84 4.53 -19.52
CA ALA A 166 -9.70 4.22 -20.38
C ALA A 166 -9.28 2.73 -20.27
N PHE A 167 -9.23 2.17 -19.07
CA PHE A 167 -8.93 0.74 -18.89
C PHE A 167 -10.04 -0.16 -19.44
N GLN A 168 -11.31 0.23 -19.32
CA GLN A 168 -12.42 -0.52 -19.92
C GLN A 168 -12.38 -0.51 -21.45
N GLU A 169 -11.96 0.59 -22.06
CA GLU A 169 -11.71 0.67 -23.50
C GLU A 169 -10.53 -0.21 -23.92
N GLU A 170 -9.42 -0.21 -23.16
CA GLU A 170 -8.28 -1.13 -23.37
C GLU A 170 -8.74 -2.60 -23.29
N ILE A 171 -9.63 -2.93 -22.35
CA ILE A 171 -10.25 -4.26 -22.25
C ILE A 171 -11.04 -4.58 -23.53
N VAL A 172 -11.95 -3.71 -23.98
CA VAL A 172 -12.77 -3.95 -25.19
C VAL A 172 -11.92 -4.12 -26.45
N ASN A 173 -10.78 -3.44 -26.52
CA ASN A 173 -9.86 -3.51 -27.66
C ASN A 173 -8.91 -4.74 -27.62
N SER A 174 -8.90 -5.49 -26.51
CA SER A 174 -8.06 -6.68 -26.36
C SER A 174 -8.61 -7.85 -27.18
N LYS A 175 -7.72 -8.59 -27.85
CA LYS A 175 -8.04 -9.71 -28.73
C LYS A 175 -8.01 -11.06 -28.01
N THR A 176 -7.33 -11.13 -26.87
CA THR A 176 -7.11 -12.37 -26.11
C THR A 176 -7.43 -12.17 -24.63
N LYS A 177 -7.66 -13.28 -23.92
CA LYS A 177 -7.88 -13.24 -22.46
C LYS A 177 -6.62 -12.78 -21.73
N GLU A 178 -5.45 -13.15 -22.25
CA GLU A 178 -4.14 -12.76 -21.71
C GLU A 178 -3.93 -11.24 -21.78
N GLU A 179 -4.29 -10.59 -22.90
CA GLU A 179 -4.23 -9.13 -23.04
C GLU A 179 -5.15 -8.43 -22.02
N VAL A 180 -6.37 -8.93 -21.81
CA VAL A 180 -7.29 -8.39 -20.80
C VAL A 180 -6.70 -8.52 -19.38
N GLU A 181 -6.08 -9.65 -19.05
CA GLU A 181 -5.43 -9.82 -17.74
C GLU A 181 -4.23 -8.87 -17.56
N LEU A 182 -3.47 -8.57 -18.61
CA LEU A 182 -2.42 -7.55 -18.56
C LEU A 182 -3.00 -6.16 -18.26
N VAL A 183 -4.13 -5.80 -18.88
CA VAL A 183 -4.83 -4.53 -18.60
C VAL A 183 -5.31 -4.48 -17.15
N LYS A 184 -5.92 -5.56 -16.64
CA LYS A 184 -6.34 -5.66 -15.23
C LYS A 184 -5.17 -5.48 -14.27
N ASN A 185 -4.03 -6.11 -14.54
CA ASN A 185 -2.83 -5.98 -13.72
C ASN A 185 -2.26 -4.56 -13.74
N LYS A 186 -2.23 -3.91 -14.92
CA LYS A 186 -1.82 -2.50 -15.05
C LYS A 186 -2.73 -1.59 -14.22
N ALA A 187 -4.05 -1.75 -14.33
CA ALA A 187 -5.03 -0.98 -13.56
C ALA A 187 -4.89 -1.21 -12.05
N LYS A 188 -4.71 -2.46 -11.62
CA LYS A 188 -4.47 -2.82 -10.22
C LYS A 188 -3.22 -2.14 -9.67
N ASN A 189 -2.10 -2.23 -10.40
CA ASN A 189 -0.84 -1.61 -9.96
C ASN A 189 -0.96 -0.09 -9.83
N GLN A 190 -1.66 0.57 -10.76
CA GLN A 190 -1.92 2.01 -10.69
C GLN A 190 -2.83 2.36 -9.51
N ASN A 191 -3.87 1.57 -9.25
CA ASN A 191 -4.74 1.73 -8.09
C ASN A 191 -3.95 1.61 -6.78
N ASP A 192 -3.17 0.54 -6.62
CA ASP A 192 -2.41 0.26 -5.41
C ASP A 192 -1.35 1.34 -5.16
N PHE A 193 -0.73 1.85 -6.23
CA PHE A 193 0.21 2.97 -6.16
C PHE A 193 -0.44 4.25 -5.63
N LYS A 194 -1.63 4.60 -6.14
CA LYS A 194 -2.39 5.75 -5.65
C LYS A 194 -2.86 5.57 -4.21
N ALA A 195 -3.35 4.38 -3.87
CA ALA A 195 -3.70 4.02 -2.50
C ALA A 195 -2.51 4.23 -1.55
N LYS A 196 -1.30 3.84 -1.98
CA LYS A 196 -0.08 4.03 -1.21
C LYS A 196 0.26 5.51 -1.02
N LYS A 197 0.12 6.34 -2.06
CA LYS A 197 0.30 7.80 -1.93
C LYS A 197 -0.63 8.39 -0.88
N GLU A 198 -1.92 8.06 -0.93
CA GLU A 198 -2.90 8.54 0.05
C GLU A 198 -2.57 8.07 1.48
N SER A 199 -2.16 6.82 1.65
CA SER A 199 -1.71 6.32 2.95
C SER A 199 -0.51 7.10 3.50
N LEU A 200 0.44 7.47 2.65
CA LEU A 200 1.59 8.30 3.06
C LEU A 200 1.18 9.72 3.42
N LYS A 201 0.23 10.32 2.70
CA LYS A 201 -0.32 11.65 3.05
C LYS A 201 -0.97 11.64 4.43
N LEU A 202 -1.76 10.60 4.73
CA LEU A 202 -2.36 10.41 6.06
C LEU A 202 -1.30 10.21 7.17
N LEU A 203 -0.23 9.47 6.87
CA LEU A 203 0.90 9.33 7.80
C LEU A 203 1.55 10.69 8.09
N ILE A 204 1.78 11.52 7.07
CA ILE A 204 2.34 12.87 7.23
C ILE A 204 1.42 13.75 8.10
N ASP A 205 0.10 13.66 7.90
CA ASP A 205 -0.86 14.41 8.71
C ASP A 205 -0.83 14.00 10.20
N SER A 206 -0.50 12.74 10.48
CA SER A 206 -0.40 12.19 11.83
C SER A 206 0.89 12.53 12.59
N PHE A 207 1.87 13.16 11.94
CA PHE A 207 3.12 13.56 12.59
C PHE A 207 2.87 14.47 13.80
N THR A 208 3.60 14.21 14.88
CA THR A 208 3.47 14.95 16.14
C THR A 208 4.47 16.11 16.16
N TYR A 209 3.97 17.32 15.94
CA TYR A 209 4.74 18.57 16.04
C TYR A 209 4.63 19.19 17.45
N PRO A 210 5.52 20.15 17.80
CA PRO A 210 5.46 20.90 19.07
C PRO A 210 4.15 21.67 19.36
N GLY A 211 3.25 21.86 18.38
CA GLY A 211 1.94 22.48 18.58
C GLY A 211 1.93 24.02 18.64
N ILE A 212 3.08 24.66 18.44
CA ILE A 212 3.23 26.12 18.24
C ILE A 212 3.30 26.39 16.74
N ASN A 213 3.04 27.60 16.24
CA ASN A 213 3.25 28.01 14.84
C ASN A 213 2.69 27.02 13.79
N LYS A 214 1.37 26.78 13.86
CA LYS A 214 0.65 25.79 13.03
C LYS A 214 0.76 26.05 11.53
N ASP A 215 0.93 27.31 11.12
CA ASP A 215 1.08 27.65 9.70
C ASP A 215 2.35 27.02 9.12
N LYS A 216 3.47 27.09 9.84
CA LYS A 216 4.72 26.42 9.44
C LYS A 216 4.66 24.91 9.50
N GLU A 217 3.96 24.36 10.49
CA GLU A 217 3.67 22.92 10.52
C GLU A 217 2.94 22.48 9.24
N ASN A 218 1.89 23.22 8.86
CA ASN A 218 1.12 22.92 7.65
C ASN A 218 1.96 23.07 6.38
N GLU A 219 2.76 24.13 6.27
CA GLU A 219 3.70 24.30 5.14
C GLU A 219 4.66 23.11 4.99
N THR A 220 5.19 22.58 6.10
CA THR A 220 6.09 21.42 6.09
C THR A 220 5.35 20.12 5.75
N LYS A 221 4.13 19.92 6.26
CA LYS A 221 3.28 18.78 5.87
C LYS A 221 3.01 18.81 4.37
N GLU A 222 2.63 19.96 3.81
CA GLU A 222 2.38 20.12 2.37
C GLU A 222 3.65 19.91 1.54
N TYR A 223 4.82 20.34 2.03
CA TYR A 223 6.09 20.00 1.40
C TYR A 223 6.25 18.48 1.25
N PHE A 224 6.10 17.70 2.32
CA PHE A 224 6.22 16.24 2.23
C PHE A 224 5.13 15.60 1.36
N LYS A 225 3.88 16.08 1.43
CA LYS A 225 2.80 15.59 0.56
C LYS A 225 3.09 15.84 -0.92
N SER A 226 3.67 16.99 -1.27
CA SER A 226 4.09 17.28 -2.64
C SER A 226 5.20 16.35 -3.14
N GLN A 227 6.12 15.95 -2.25
CA GLN A 227 7.14 14.94 -2.57
C GLN A 227 6.52 13.56 -2.81
N VAL A 228 5.52 13.17 -2.02
CA VAL A 228 4.75 11.93 -2.27
C VAL A 228 4.02 12.00 -3.61
N GLU A 229 3.37 13.13 -3.91
CA GLU A 229 2.60 13.30 -5.13
C GLU A 229 3.48 13.18 -6.38
N SER A 230 4.68 13.78 -6.35
CA SER A 230 5.65 13.72 -7.45
C SER A 230 6.47 12.41 -7.52
N THR A 231 6.35 11.53 -6.52
CA THR A 231 7.08 10.25 -6.50
C THR A 231 6.53 9.28 -7.55
N THR A 232 7.42 8.43 -8.09
CA THR A 232 7.12 7.36 -9.06
C THR A 232 6.85 6.01 -8.38
N LEU A 233 6.27 5.07 -9.12
CA LEU A 233 6.01 3.71 -8.62
C LEU A 233 7.28 3.00 -8.12
N GLU A 234 8.38 3.11 -8.88
CA GLU A 234 9.66 2.50 -8.53
C GLU A 234 10.23 3.02 -7.20
N ASN A 235 10.01 4.30 -6.90
CA ASN A 235 10.63 4.97 -5.75
C ASN A 235 9.72 5.06 -4.52
N ILE A 236 8.47 4.60 -4.60
CA ILE A 236 7.48 4.80 -3.52
C ILE A 236 7.87 4.10 -2.22
N ALA A 237 8.55 2.95 -2.30
CA ALA A 237 9.05 2.23 -1.13
C ALA A 237 10.17 2.99 -0.41
N ASN A 238 11.09 3.59 -1.16
CA ASN A 238 12.14 4.44 -0.59
C ASN A 238 11.53 5.69 0.06
N LYS A 239 10.58 6.33 -0.64
CA LYS A 239 9.86 7.49 -0.10
C LYS A 239 9.10 7.17 1.19
N GLU A 240 8.47 5.99 1.27
CA GLU A 240 7.82 5.51 2.49
C GLU A 240 8.82 5.42 3.66
N ASN A 241 10.00 4.85 3.43
CA ASN A 241 11.01 4.74 4.47
C ASN A 241 11.50 6.12 4.93
N GLU A 242 11.81 7.02 3.99
CA GLU A 242 12.23 8.39 4.30
C GLU A 242 11.20 9.13 5.17
N ILE A 243 9.91 9.03 4.82
CA ILE A 243 8.81 9.66 5.57
C ILE A 243 8.69 9.06 6.97
N LYS A 244 8.77 7.74 7.11
CA LYS A 244 8.72 7.07 8.42
C LYS A 244 9.91 7.45 9.30
N GLU A 245 11.12 7.47 8.74
CA GLU A 245 12.33 7.87 9.46
C GLU A 245 12.25 9.32 9.91
N TYR A 246 11.80 10.22 9.03
CA TYR A 246 11.58 11.62 9.37
C TYR A 246 10.55 11.78 10.50
N GLY A 247 9.38 11.12 10.39
CA GLY A 247 8.34 11.19 11.42
C GLY A 247 8.80 10.68 12.79
N ASN A 248 9.58 9.59 12.80
CA ASN A 248 10.19 9.06 14.02
C ASN A 248 11.23 10.00 14.62
N ALA A 249 12.09 10.59 13.78
CA ALA A 249 13.08 11.57 14.20
C ALA A 249 12.40 12.82 14.78
N LEU A 250 11.40 13.36 14.10
CA LEU A 250 10.59 14.49 14.56
C LEU A 250 10.00 14.20 15.94
N LYS A 251 9.31 13.07 16.10
CA LYS A 251 8.73 12.66 17.39
C LYS A 251 9.79 12.62 18.49
N LYS A 252 10.94 11.99 18.23
CA LYS A 252 12.05 11.93 19.19
C LYS A 252 12.54 13.33 19.59
N LYS A 253 12.72 14.23 18.62
CA LYS A 253 13.18 15.60 18.87
C LYS A 253 12.17 16.43 19.66
N VAL A 254 10.89 16.27 19.39
CA VAL A 254 9.81 16.89 20.17
C VAL A 254 9.85 16.43 21.63
N GLU A 255 10.05 15.14 21.88
CA GLU A 255 10.18 14.62 23.24
C GLU A 255 11.45 15.11 23.96
N ILE A 256 12.59 15.15 23.27
CA ILE A 256 13.82 15.73 23.81
C ILE A 256 13.60 17.18 24.23
N LEU A 257 12.99 18.00 23.36
CA LEU A 257 12.73 19.42 23.65
C LEU A 257 11.88 19.61 24.92
N LYS A 258 10.88 18.74 25.14
CA LYS A 258 10.05 18.77 26.37
C LYS A 258 10.89 18.49 27.62
N MET A 259 11.86 17.57 27.52
CA MET A 259 12.73 17.15 28.62
C MET A 259 13.87 18.13 28.92
N VAL A 260 14.18 19.08 28.03
CA VAL A 260 15.24 20.07 28.29
C VAL A 260 14.89 20.90 29.54
N PRO A 261 15.76 20.94 30.57
CA PRO A 261 15.44 21.46 31.91
C PRO A 261 15.51 22.99 32.01
N TYR A 262 14.85 23.69 31.09
CA TYR A 262 14.56 25.12 31.23
C TYR A 262 13.93 25.44 32.59
N THR A 263 14.16 26.64 33.14
CA THR A 263 13.63 26.96 34.48
C THR A 263 12.15 27.35 34.47
N ILE A 264 11.60 27.59 33.28
CA ILE A 264 10.18 27.90 33.05
C ILE A 264 9.66 27.11 31.84
N GLU A 265 8.37 26.79 31.84
CA GLU A 265 7.75 25.95 30.81
C GLU A 265 7.82 26.58 29.41
N ASN A 266 7.50 27.88 29.31
CA ASN A 266 7.50 28.64 28.06
C ASN A 266 8.78 29.47 27.91
N ALA A 267 9.94 28.89 28.26
CA ALA A 267 11.22 29.53 28.05
C ALA A 267 11.37 29.93 26.58
N GLU A 268 11.83 31.15 26.33
CA GLU A 268 11.90 31.73 24.98
C GLU A 268 12.72 30.86 24.04
N GLY A 269 13.86 30.33 24.51
CA GLY A 269 14.67 29.38 23.75
C GLY A 269 13.87 28.16 23.31
N ARG A 270 13.11 27.54 24.23
CA ARG A 270 12.23 26.39 23.93
C ARG A 270 11.20 26.72 22.87
N VAL A 271 10.52 27.86 23.02
CA VAL A 271 9.47 28.31 22.09
C VAL A 271 10.06 28.53 20.70
N GLU A 272 11.25 29.13 20.62
CA GLU A 272 11.91 29.39 19.34
C GLU A 272 12.33 28.10 18.63
N ILE A 273 12.94 27.17 19.35
CA ILE A 273 13.30 25.86 18.81
C ILE A 273 12.06 25.11 18.33
N ALA A 274 10.95 25.18 19.08
CA ALA A 274 9.68 24.57 18.68
C ALA A 274 9.16 25.12 17.35
N LYS A 275 9.27 26.45 17.10
CA LYS A 275 8.92 27.04 15.81
C LYS A 275 9.82 26.49 14.69
N LEU A 276 11.12 26.40 14.92
CA LEU A 276 12.08 25.94 13.93
C LEU A 276 11.92 24.46 13.58
N ILE A 277 11.54 23.62 14.56
CA ILE A 277 11.19 22.21 14.32
C ILE A 277 10.06 22.10 13.29
N ASN A 278 9.07 23.00 13.32
CA ASN A 278 8.00 22.99 12.34
C ASN A 278 8.45 23.34 10.93
N GLU A 279 9.57 24.04 10.78
CA GLU A 279 10.14 24.45 9.49
C GLU A 279 11.17 23.44 8.96
N ALA A 280 11.62 22.51 9.80
CA ALA A 280 12.59 21.50 9.43
C ALA A 280 12.01 20.55 8.38
N LYS A 281 12.74 20.37 7.28
CA LYS A 281 12.33 19.49 6.15
C LYS A 281 13.25 18.28 6.00
N SER A 282 14.18 18.09 6.93
CA SER A 282 15.12 16.98 6.92
C SER A 282 15.49 16.51 8.33
N ILE A 283 15.87 15.23 8.44
CA ILE A 283 16.41 14.66 9.68
C ILE A 283 17.70 15.38 10.10
N LYS A 284 18.50 15.84 9.14
CA LYS A 284 19.71 16.61 9.40
C LYS A 284 19.39 17.91 10.12
N ASP A 285 18.39 18.66 9.65
CA ASP A 285 17.98 19.91 10.28
C ASP A 285 17.43 19.65 11.68
N LEU A 286 16.59 18.64 11.85
CA LEU A 286 16.09 18.23 13.17
C LEU A 286 17.22 17.90 14.16
N ASN A 287 18.26 17.19 13.71
CA ASN A 287 19.42 16.85 14.53
C ASN A 287 20.29 18.06 14.88
N ILE A 288 20.34 19.07 14.00
CA ILE A 288 21.03 20.33 14.27
C ILE A 288 20.25 21.17 15.26
N LEU A 289 18.92 21.27 15.09
CA LEU A 289 18.05 22.07 15.95
C LEU A 289 17.99 21.51 17.37
N VAL A 290 17.92 20.18 17.50
CA VAL A 290 17.74 19.49 18.78
C VAL A 290 18.77 18.34 18.89
N PRO A 291 19.98 18.60 19.39
CA PRO A 291 20.97 17.55 19.63
C PRO A 291 20.47 16.50 20.65
N ASP A 292 20.91 15.25 20.51
CA ASP A 292 20.50 14.17 21.45
C ASP A 292 21.08 14.38 22.87
N THR A 293 22.21 15.08 22.98
CA THR A 293 22.91 15.39 24.25
C THR A 293 22.30 16.58 24.99
N TRP A 294 21.25 17.21 24.43
CA TRP A 294 20.84 18.53 24.87
C TRP A 294 20.30 18.56 26.30
N VAL A 295 19.52 17.54 26.67
CA VAL A 295 18.98 17.40 28.04
C VAL A 295 20.11 17.35 29.06
N GLU A 296 21.14 16.56 28.79
CA GLU A 296 22.31 16.41 29.66
C GLU A 296 23.09 17.72 29.77
N HIS A 297 23.43 18.33 28.63
CA HIS A 297 24.20 19.58 28.61
C HIS A 297 23.47 20.70 29.36
N PHE A 298 22.15 20.87 29.15
CA PHE A 298 21.36 21.87 29.86
C PHE A 298 21.22 21.57 31.34
N THR A 299 21.14 20.29 31.72
CA THR A 299 21.17 19.89 33.14
C THR A 299 22.47 20.36 33.80
N ILE A 300 23.60 20.18 33.11
CA ILE A 300 24.91 20.57 33.64
C ILE A 300 25.06 22.09 33.72
N TYR A 301 24.67 22.86 32.68
CA TYR A 301 24.73 24.32 32.77
C TYR A 301 23.85 24.87 33.89
N LYS A 302 22.63 24.33 34.04
CA LYS A 302 21.74 24.73 35.13
C LYS A 302 22.40 24.47 36.48
N LYS A 303 22.97 23.28 36.68
CA LYS A 303 23.70 22.93 37.91
C LYS A 303 24.90 23.85 38.15
N LEU A 304 25.71 24.14 37.13
CA LEU A 304 26.84 25.07 37.24
C LEU A 304 26.38 26.46 37.69
N ILE A 305 25.25 26.95 37.16
CA ILE A 305 24.66 28.23 37.58
C ILE A 305 24.13 28.14 39.02
N GLU A 306 23.45 27.05 39.36
CA GLU A 306 22.81 26.90 40.66
C GLU A 306 23.80 26.73 41.81
N ASP A 307 24.89 25.99 41.59
CA ASP A 307 25.88 25.61 42.59
C ASP A 307 26.96 26.68 42.85
N ASN A 308 27.16 27.62 41.91
CA ASN A 308 28.34 28.51 41.93
C ASN A 308 28.01 30.02 41.94
N PHE A 309 26.73 30.40 41.88
CA PHE A 309 26.30 31.80 41.85
C PHE A 309 25.12 32.03 42.79
N GLU A 310 25.01 33.26 43.29
CA GLU A 310 23.94 33.69 44.19
C GLU A 310 23.36 35.05 43.77
N GLY A 311 22.22 35.42 44.36
CA GLY A 311 21.59 36.74 44.16
C GLY A 311 21.32 37.11 42.70
N GLN A 312 21.55 38.38 42.37
CA GLN A 312 21.24 38.93 41.03
C GLN A 312 22.04 38.26 39.91
N GLN A 313 23.27 37.80 40.20
CA GLN A 313 24.10 37.14 39.20
C GLN A 313 23.50 35.80 38.77
N LYS A 314 23.06 34.99 39.74
CA LYS A 314 22.33 33.74 39.48
C LYS A 314 21.08 34.00 38.65
N THR A 315 20.26 34.97 39.06
CA THR A 315 19.04 35.35 38.34
C THR A 315 19.33 35.74 36.89
N ASN A 316 20.33 36.58 36.65
CA ASN A 316 20.70 37.01 35.30
C ASN A 316 21.18 35.84 34.43
N LEU A 317 21.95 34.90 34.99
CA LEU A 317 22.41 33.71 34.28
C LEU A 317 21.27 32.73 33.97
N LEU A 318 20.32 32.54 34.89
CA LEU A 318 19.14 31.70 34.65
C LEU A 318 18.21 32.32 33.60
N ASN A 319 18.05 33.65 33.58
CA ASN A 319 17.32 34.33 32.51
C ASN A 319 17.97 34.08 31.14
N ARG A 320 19.30 34.22 31.07
CA ARG A 320 20.10 33.91 29.88
C ARG A 320 19.98 32.44 29.45
N PHE A 321 19.99 31.52 30.41
CA PHE A 321 19.75 30.09 30.16
C PHE A 321 18.37 29.83 29.53
N ASN A 322 17.33 30.57 29.93
CA ASN A 322 15.98 30.41 29.36
C ASN A 322 15.83 30.93 27.94
N ILE A 323 16.69 31.83 27.49
CA ILE A 323 16.69 32.33 26.11
C ILE A 323 17.68 31.56 25.22
N SER A 324 18.60 30.76 25.80
CA SER A 324 19.59 30.00 25.04
C SER A 324 18.98 28.90 24.17
N SER A 325 19.48 28.82 22.94
CA SER A 325 19.22 27.75 21.98
C SER A 325 20.54 27.17 21.41
N ALA A 326 20.47 26.05 20.68
CA ALA A 326 21.64 25.33 20.18
C ALA A 326 22.52 26.17 19.22
N ARG A 327 21.91 27.06 18.41
CA ARG A 327 22.64 27.85 17.41
C ARG A 327 22.20 29.30 17.35
N ASN A 328 23.03 30.12 16.70
CA ASN A 328 22.66 31.46 16.27
C ASN A 328 21.71 31.33 15.07
N ILE A 329 20.45 30.99 15.34
CA ILE A 329 19.47 30.75 14.28
C ILE A 329 18.86 32.09 13.85
N PHE A 330 18.76 33.10 14.75
CA PHE A 330 18.21 34.42 14.41
C PHE A 330 18.70 35.64 15.24
N GLN A 331 19.90 35.64 15.87
CA GLN A 331 20.31 36.65 16.89
C GLN A 331 19.34 36.54 18.11
N GLU A 332 19.74 36.30 19.36
CA GLU A 332 20.50 37.21 20.22
C GLU A 332 21.32 36.46 21.30
N TYR A 333 21.14 35.15 21.51
CA TYR A 333 21.87 34.41 22.56
C TYR A 333 21.97 32.88 22.35
N THR A 334 23.17 32.38 22.10
CA THR A 334 23.45 30.96 21.85
C THR A 334 23.87 30.19 23.10
N ILE A 335 23.98 28.86 23.00
CA ILE A 335 24.59 28.05 24.05
C ILE A 335 26.06 28.40 24.30
N ASN A 336 26.78 28.82 23.26
CA ASN A 336 28.14 29.33 23.38
C ASN A 336 28.18 30.64 24.16
N ASP A 337 27.19 31.53 23.95
CA ASP A 337 27.06 32.77 24.72
C ASP A 337 26.70 32.49 26.18
N LEU A 338 25.93 31.44 26.45
CA LEU A 338 25.67 31.02 27.83
C LEU A 338 26.94 30.54 28.52
N ARG A 339 27.65 29.57 27.93
CA ARG A 339 28.96 29.09 28.40
C ARG A 339 29.90 30.28 28.59
N HIS A 340 29.94 31.14 27.57
CA HIS A 340 30.27 32.56 27.56
C HIS A 340 30.31 33.25 28.94
N ASN A 341 29.08 33.51 29.37
CA ASN A 341 28.75 34.30 30.52
C ASN A 341 28.91 33.56 31.84
N ILE A 342 28.66 32.24 31.88
CA ILE A 342 28.93 31.41 33.07
C ILE A 342 30.39 31.54 33.47
N TYR A 343 31.32 31.26 32.55
CA TYR A 343 32.76 31.31 32.82
C TYR A 343 33.22 32.72 33.23
N LEU A 344 32.84 33.75 32.45
CA LEU A 344 33.29 35.12 32.73
C LEU A 344 32.74 35.65 34.05
N THR A 345 31.48 35.34 34.38
CA THR A 345 30.89 35.78 35.66
C THR A 345 31.62 35.11 36.82
N TYR A 346 31.96 33.81 36.71
CA TYR A 346 32.73 33.12 37.74
C TYR A 346 34.14 33.70 37.87
N LYS A 347 34.83 33.96 36.76
CA LYS A 347 36.17 34.57 36.71
C LYS A 347 36.18 35.96 37.37
N ASN A 348 35.18 36.79 37.08
CA ASN A 348 35.05 38.13 37.65
C ASN A 348 34.75 38.08 39.16
N ASN A 349 33.97 37.11 39.61
CA ASN A 349 33.73 36.89 41.04
C ASN A 349 35.01 36.48 41.77
N ALA A 350 35.79 35.58 41.18
CA ALA A 350 37.08 35.15 41.72
C ALA A 350 38.06 36.34 41.85
N LEU A 351 38.17 37.16 40.79
CA LEU A 351 39.00 38.38 40.80
C LEU A 351 38.54 39.40 41.86
N SER A 352 37.23 39.61 41.98
CA SER A 352 36.65 40.52 42.98
C SER A 352 36.87 40.02 44.40
N TRP A 353 36.78 38.70 44.63
CA TRP A 353 37.09 38.12 45.93
C TRP A 353 38.55 38.34 46.30
N VAL A 354 39.49 38.07 45.39
CA VAL A 354 40.93 38.31 45.61
C VAL A 354 41.19 39.79 45.93
N GLU A 355 40.58 40.71 45.19
CA GLU A 355 40.72 42.15 45.44
C GLU A 355 40.29 42.55 46.86
N ASN A 356 39.17 41.99 47.32
CA ASN A 356 38.52 42.40 48.56
C ASN A 356 38.99 41.63 49.81
N ASN A 357 39.61 40.45 49.65
CA ASN A 357 39.92 39.56 50.78
C ASN A 357 41.41 39.32 50.98
N ILE A 358 42.28 39.72 50.04
CA ILE A 358 43.75 39.58 50.19
C ILE A 358 44.37 40.96 50.43
N SER A 359 44.97 41.18 51.60
CA SER A 359 45.57 42.47 51.96
C SER A 359 46.98 42.67 51.41
N ASP A 360 47.78 41.60 51.27
CA ASP A 360 49.13 41.69 50.71
C ASP A 360 49.07 42.01 49.22
N GLN A 361 49.63 43.15 48.82
CA GLN A 361 49.53 43.66 47.47
C GLN A 361 50.28 42.79 46.45
N THR A 362 51.43 42.23 46.82
CA THR A 362 52.21 41.38 45.91
C THR A 362 51.51 40.04 45.68
N LEU A 363 50.96 39.44 46.73
CA LEU A 363 50.21 38.19 46.66
C LEU A 363 48.88 38.37 45.92
N LYS A 364 48.19 39.50 46.16
CA LYS A 364 46.97 39.89 45.45
C LYS A 364 47.20 39.94 43.94
N GLU A 365 48.20 40.69 43.49
CA GLU A 365 48.48 40.82 42.04
C GLU A 365 48.86 39.47 41.42
N LYS A 366 49.70 38.68 42.10
CA LYS A 366 50.03 37.32 41.65
C LYS A 366 48.78 36.47 41.42
N HIS A 367 47.85 36.43 42.37
CA HIS A 367 46.63 35.63 42.23
C HIS A 367 45.68 36.17 41.16
N LYS A 368 45.63 37.49 40.96
CA LYS A 368 44.85 38.08 39.86
C LYS A 368 45.44 37.68 38.50
N GLU A 369 46.75 37.73 38.33
CA GLU A 369 47.43 37.28 37.10
C GLU A 369 47.17 35.80 36.83
N GLU A 370 47.29 34.94 37.86
CA GLU A 370 47.02 33.51 37.75
C GLU A 370 45.58 33.22 37.29
N ILE A 371 44.57 33.93 37.84
CA ILE A 371 43.17 33.80 37.41
C ILE A 371 42.98 34.38 36.00
N GLN A 372 43.61 35.51 35.68
CA GLN A 372 43.48 36.17 34.38
C GLN A 372 44.06 35.33 33.25
N ALA A 373 45.13 34.57 33.49
CA ALA A 373 45.76 33.69 32.52
C ALA A 373 44.85 32.52 32.09
N LEU A 374 43.89 32.11 32.93
CA LEU A 374 42.97 31.02 32.62
C LEU A 374 41.92 31.46 31.59
N ASN A 375 41.80 30.71 30.51
CA ASN A 375 40.84 30.96 29.45
C ASN A 375 40.06 29.70 29.13
N ARG A 376 38.82 29.89 28.66
CA ARG A 376 38.05 28.82 28.04
C ARG A 376 38.79 28.30 26.80
N THR A 377 38.68 27.00 26.55
CA THR A 377 39.24 26.36 25.35
C THR A 377 38.18 25.75 24.44
N ASP A 378 36.89 25.95 24.75
CA ASP A 378 35.80 25.40 23.97
C ASP A 378 35.70 26.03 22.57
N ASN A 379 35.46 25.18 21.58
CA ASN A 379 35.36 25.62 20.18
C ASN A 379 34.01 26.31 19.93
N ALA A 380 34.07 27.62 19.62
CA ALA A 380 32.93 28.47 19.32
C ALA A 380 32.27 28.18 17.96
N ASP A 381 33.00 27.57 17.01
CA ASP A 381 32.48 27.28 15.66
C ASP A 381 31.55 26.06 15.65
N ASN A 382 31.56 25.26 16.71
CA ASN A 382 30.70 24.08 16.83
C ASN A 382 30.37 23.72 18.29
N PRO A 383 29.59 24.56 18.98
CA PRO A 383 29.37 24.44 20.42
C PRO A 383 28.58 23.18 20.81
N ASP A 384 27.77 22.63 19.90
CA ASP A 384 26.93 21.45 20.15
C ASP A 384 27.69 20.12 20.10
N LYS A 385 28.97 20.13 19.71
CA LYS A 385 29.81 18.92 19.77
C LYS A 385 30.15 18.60 21.21
N GLU A 386 30.05 17.31 21.55
CA GLU A 386 30.46 16.76 22.84
C GLU A 386 31.87 17.18 23.26
N ALA A 387 32.81 17.22 22.31
CA ALA A 387 34.17 17.72 22.58
C ALA A 387 34.21 19.19 23.05
N SER A 388 33.41 20.07 22.43
CA SER A 388 33.32 21.48 22.81
C SER A 388 32.67 21.63 24.21
N PHE A 389 31.65 20.82 24.49
CA PHE A 389 31.03 20.74 25.82
C PHE A 389 32.03 20.31 26.91
N ASN A 390 32.81 19.26 26.65
CA ASN A 390 33.81 18.76 27.60
C ASN A 390 34.92 19.78 27.85
N GLN A 391 35.43 20.43 26.79
CA GLN A 391 36.42 21.51 26.90
C GLN A 391 35.92 22.68 27.76
N PHE A 392 34.65 23.06 27.62
CA PHE A 392 34.05 24.10 28.45
C PHE A 392 34.02 23.67 29.92
N THR A 393 33.56 22.45 30.20
CA THR A 393 33.44 21.92 31.57
C THR A 393 34.81 21.78 32.23
N GLU A 394 35.81 21.32 31.50
CA GLU A 394 37.21 21.26 31.94
C GLU A 394 37.75 22.65 32.27
N SER A 395 37.59 23.61 31.35
CA SER A 395 38.04 25.00 31.56
C SER A 395 37.37 25.63 32.80
N PHE A 396 36.07 25.40 32.98
CA PHE A 396 35.34 25.91 34.14
C PHE A 396 35.86 25.29 35.44
N ASN A 397 36.07 23.97 35.46
CA ASN A 397 36.59 23.26 36.62
C ASN A 397 38.03 23.67 36.96
N GLU A 398 38.88 23.92 35.97
CA GLU A 398 40.24 24.44 36.18
C GLU A 398 40.19 25.81 36.90
N LEU A 399 39.38 26.74 36.40
CA LEU A 399 39.16 28.04 37.02
C LEU A 399 38.61 27.92 38.45
N LYS A 400 37.61 27.07 38.65
CA LYS A 400 37.02 26.79 39.97
C LYS A 400 38.05 26.25 40.95
N ASN A 401 38.80 25.22 40.55
CA ASN A 401 39.81 24.60 41.41
C ASN A 401 40.92 25.59 41.78
N LYS A 402 41.35 26.42 40.83
CA LYS A 402 42.34 27.47 41.09
C LYS A 402 41.82 28.48 42.11
N PHE A 403 40.59 28.94 41.95
CA PHE A 403 40.00 29.91 42.87
C PHE A 403 39.78 29.33 44.27
N GLU A 404 39.25 28.12 44.39
CA GLU A 404 39.06 27.48 45.70
C GLU A 404 40.40 27.18 46.40
N SER A 405 41.45 26.83 45.65
CA SER A 405 42.80 26.74 46.21
C SER A 405 43.27 28.07 46.80
N ILE A 406 43.06 29.19 46.10
CA ILE A 406 43.43 30.53 46.59
C ILE A 406 42.63 30.88 47.85
N LYS A 407 41.33 30.59 47.89
CA LYS A 407 40.51 30.81 49.09
C LYS A 407 41.02 30.02 50.27
N ASN A 408 41.26 28.72 50.10
CA ASN A 408 41.69 27.84 51.19
C ASN A 408 43.07 28.21 51.76
N THR A 409 44.00 28.68 50.92
CA THR A 409 45.33 29.10 51.38
C THR A 409 45.33 30.45 52.10
N ASN A 410 44.30 31.27 51.90
CA ASN A 410 44.22 32.65 52.41
C ASN A 410 43.04 32.88 53.37
N ALA A 411 42.32 31.82 53.76
CA ALA A 411 41.23 31.87 54.74
C ALA A 411 41.71 31.75 56.21
N GLY A 412 42.95 32.15 56.48
CA GLY A 412 43.61 32.09 57.79
C GLY A 412 43.86 33.45 58.39
#